data_AF-A0A2W1ZB02-F1
#
_entry.id   AF-A0A2W1ZB02-F1
#
_cell.length_a   1.000
_cell.length_b   1.000
_cell.length_c   1.000
_cell.angle_alpha   90.00
_cell.angle_beta   90.00
_cell.angle_gamma   90.00
#
_symmetry.space_group_name_H-M   'P 1'
#
loop_
_entity.id
_entity.type
_entity.pdbx_description
1 polymer ?
#
loop_
_entity_poly.entity_id
_entity_poly.type
_entity_poly.pdbx_seq_one_letter_code
_entity_poly.pdbx_strand_id
1 'polypeptide(L)'
;MTSTRHGHPATPMRYPREIAAAVTLRAACAALVAPPPAGASADQLDRRRAVAVVTACGALATRFAMVGFLADRRGPDPREVVPFDPFRDPTPAALGGSGPEPDRARLRLAGDRCATAWRAWRTDGGPSGDVAIGAAGALALGSWCAWAVGSAARAEVRARHALDTRPDDPFAWLVLRAVRSGYGPAW
;
A
#
# COMPACT_ATOMS: atom_id res chain seq x y z
N MET A 1 -10.30 -38.67 38.42
CA MET A 1 -10.66 -37.23 38.40
C MET A 1 -10.26 -36.66 37.04
N THR A 2 -11.21 -36.54 36.13
CA THR A 2 -11.03 -35.96 34.79
C THR A 2 -11.35 -34.46 34.88
N SER A 3 -10.32 -33.61 34.83
CA SER A 3 -10.46 -32.16 34.76
C SER A 3 -10.59 -31.72 33.31
N THR A 4 -11.81 -31.40 32.89
CA THR A 4 -12.11 -30.81 31.59
C THR A 4 -11.84 -29.30 31.65
N ARG A 5 -10.65 -28.89 31.20
CA ARG A 5 -10.33 -27.47 30.95
C ARG A 5 -11.33 -26.93 29.91
N HIS A 6 -12.27 -26.11 30.36
CA HIS A 6 -13.13 -25.30 29.50
C HIS A 6 -12.27 -24.21 28.87
N GLY A 7 -11.66 -24.51 27.72
CA GLY A 7 -11.08 -23.48 26.87
C GLY A 7 -12.22 -22.60 26.36
N HIS A 8 -12.25 -21.34 26.77
CA HIS A 8 -13.12 -20.35 26.15
C HIS A 8 -12.84 -20.34 24.64
N PRO A 9 -13.84 -20.60 23.78
CA PRO A 9 -13.65 -20.41 22.34
C PRO A 9 -13.35 -18.92 22.12
N ALA A 10 -12.18 -18.63 21.56
CA ALA A 10 -11.82 -17.28 21.17
C ALA A 10 -12.89 -16.76 20.20
N THR A 11 -13.61 -15.71 20.57
CA THR A 11 -14.57 -15.05 19.69
C THR A 11 -13.82 -14.62 18.42
N PRO A 12 -14.13 -15.16 17.24
CA PRO A 12 -13.41 -14.78 16.03
C PRO A 12 -13.69 -13.31 15.77
N MET A 13 -12.64 -12.47 15.85
CA MET A 13 -12.74 -11.08 15.41
C MET A 13 -13.15 -11.10 13.94
N ARG A 14 -14.19 -10.35 13.59
CA ARG A 14 -14.81 -10.43 12.25
C ARG A 14 -13.92 -9.85 11.14
N TYR A 15 -12.96 -8.97 11.49
CA TYR A 15 -12.11 -8.22 10.54
C TYR A 15 -10.69 -7.96 11.08
N PRO A 16 -9.90 -9.01 11.42
CA PRO A 16 -8.59 -8.84 12.06
C PRO A 16 -7.61 -8.06 11.16
N ARG A 17 -7.68 -8.30 9.85
CA ARG A 17 -6.80 -7.68 8.84
C ARG A 17 -7.08 -6.18 8.69
N GLU A 18 -8.35 -5.79 8.57
CA GLU A 18 -8.75 -4.39 8.39
C GLU A 18 -8.36 -3.56 9.60
N ILE A 19 -8.52 -4.11 10.81
CA ILE A 19 -8.07 -3.49 12.05
C ILE A 19 -6.55 -3.34 12.03
N ALA A 20 -5.81 -4.41 11.73
CA ALA A 20 -4.34 -4.38 11.67
C ALA A 20 -3.84 -3.33 10.64
N ALA A 21 -4.49 -3.26 9.49
CA ALA A 21 -4.17 -2.29 8.46
C ALA A 21 -4.43 -0.85 8.95
N ALA A 22 -5.58 -0.60 9.57
CA ALA A 22 -5.96 0.72 10.08
C ALA A 22 -5.02 1.21 11.18
N VAL A 23 -4.67 0.37 12.16
CA VAL A 23 -3.76 0.77 13.26
C VAL A 23 -2.34 1.01 12.78
N THR A 24 -1.94 0.39 11.67
CA THR A 24 -0.58 0.47 11.10
C THR A 24 -0.44 1.58 10.06
N LEU A 25 -1.55 2.14 9.57
CA LEU A 25 -1.61 3.12 8.48
C LEU A 25 -0.63 4.28 8.66
N ARG A 26 -0.60 4.92 9.82
CA ARG A 26 0.26 6.08 10.10
C ARG A 26 1.76 5.71 10.04
N ALA A 27 2.11 4.55 10.57
CA ALA A 27 3.48 4.03 10.52
C ALA A 27 3.91 3.71 9.07
N ALA A 28 3.00 3.17 8.27
CA ALA A 28 3.24 2.93 6.85
C ALA A 28 3.40 4.23 6.06
N CYS A 29 2.52 5.23 6.27
CA CYS A 29 2.67 6.55 5.65
C CYS A 29 4.02 7.18 6.00
N ALA A 30 4.44 7.13 7.26
CA ALA A 30 5.75 7.61 7.69
C ALA A 30 6.90 6.85 7.01
N ALA A 31 6.81 5.52 6.93
CA ALA A 31 7.80 4.69 6.27
C ALA A 31 7.94 5.01 4.77
N LEU A 32 6.85 5.36 4.08
CA LEU A 32 6.85 5.65 2.66
C LEU A 32 7.54 6.98 2.33
N VAL A 33 7.49 7.98 3.22
CA VAL A 33 8.00 9.34 2.94
C VAL A 33 9.18 9.78 3.79
N ALA A 34 9.57 9.00 4.82
CA ALA A 34 10.69 9.36 5.68
C ALA A 34 11.96 9.66 4.88
N PRO A 35 12.75 10.70 5.24
CA PRO A 35 14.03 10.91 4.60
C PRO A 35 14.92 9.68 4.82
N PRO A 36 15.76 9.30 3.85
CA PRO A 36 16.69 8.21 4.06
C PRO A 36 17.72 8.58 5.14
N PRO A 37 18.16 7.62 5.95
CA PRO A 37 19.27 7.84 6.86
C PRO A 37 20.54 8.19 6.06
N ALA A 38 21.41 9.00 6.65
CA ALA A 38 22.65 9.42 6.01
C ALA A 38 23.47 8.20 5.56
N GLY A 39 23.83 8.17 4.26
CA GLY A 39 24.61 7.09 3.67
C GLY A 39 23.82 5.84 3.24
N ALA A 40 22.51 5.79 3.44
CA ALA A 40 21.65 4.70 2.94
C ALA A 40 21.02 5.05 1.59
N SER A 41 20.69 4.02 0.81
CA SER A 41 19.91 4.21 -0.42
C SER A 41 18.52 4.76 -0.07
N ALA A 42 18.01 5.69 -0.89
CA ALA A 42 16.75 6.38 -0.64
C ALA A 42 15.56 5.41 -0.48
N ASP A 43 15.55 4.36 -1.30
CA ASP A 43 14.51 3.33 -1.38
C ASP A 43 14.67 2.20 -0.35
N GLN A 44 15.74 2.22 0.46
CA GLN A 44 15.97 1.18 1.47
C GLN A 44 14.92 1.29 2.57
N LEU A 45 14.33 0.14 2.89
CA LEU A 45 13.31 0.01 3.91
C LEU A 45 13.79 -1.04 4.91
N ASP A 46 13.92 -0.66 6.19
CA ASP A 46 14.20 -1.65 7.23
C ASP A 46 13.03 -2.64 7.36
N ARG A 47 13.29 -3.76 8.03
CA ARG A 47 12.31 -4.84 8.15
C ARG A 47 11.00 -4.40 8.80
N ARG A 48 11.06 -3.56 9.84
CA ARG A 48 9.87 -3.12 10.58
C ARG A 48 9.01 -2.20 9.73
N ARG A 49 9.64 -1.28 9.00
CA ARG A 49 8.99 -0.40 8.03
C ARG A 49 8.37 -1.19 6.87
N ALA A 50 9.05 -2.22 6.37
CA ALA A 50 8.50 -3.11 5.35
C ALA A 50 7.25 -3.85 5.82
N VAL A 51 7.28 -4.41 7.03
CA VAL A 51 6.11 -5.04 7.64
C VAL A 51 4.97 -4.02 7.79
N ALA A 52 5.25 -2.80 8.25
CA ALA A 52 4.23 -1.77 8.39
C ALA A 52 3.53 -1.45 7.06
N VAL A 53 4.30 -1.27 5.98
CA VAL A 53 3.77 -1.02 4.63
C VAL A 53 2.90 -2.18 4.16
N VAL A 54 3.39 -3.42 4.27
CA VAL A 54 2.64 -4.64 3.88
C VAL A 54 1.34 -4.76 4.68
N THR A 55 1.40 -4.66 6.01
CA THR A 55 0.23 -4.77 6.89
C THR A 55 -0.81 -3.70 6.55
N ALA A 56 -0.39 -2.44 6.43
CA ALA A 56 -1.30 -1.35 6.10
C ALA A 56 -1.90 -1.49 4.70
N CYS A 57 -1.19 -2.06 3.73
CA CYS A 57 -1.75 -2.33 2.40
C CYS A 57 -2.71 -3.53 2.36
N GLY A 58 -2.87 -4.25 3.47
CA GLY A 58 -3.77 -5.39 3.58
C GLY A 58 -5.25 -5.04 3.36
N ALA A 59 -5.66 -3.79 3.61
CA ALA A 59 -7.02 -3.31 3.35
C ALA A 59 -7.07 -2.34 2.16
N LEU A 60 -8.22 -2.25 1.48
CA LEU A 60 -8.39 -1.30 0.36
C LEU A 60 -8.57 0.14 0.84
N ALA A 61 -9.33 0.34 1.92
CA ALA A 61 -9.55 1.64 2.53
C ALA A 61 -8.24 2.36 2.90
N THR A 62 -7.29 1.64 3.48
CA THR A 62 -5.98 2.19 3.83
C THR A 62 -5.13 2.53 2.61
N ARG A 63 -5.25 1.77 1.50
CA ARG A 63 -4.61 2.12 0.22
C ARG A 63 -5.17 3.43 -0.35
N PHE A 64 -6.48 3.65 -0.26
CA PHE A 64 -7.08 4.92 -0.69
C PHE A 64 -6.64 6.09 0.18
N ALA A 65 -6.55 5.89 1.50
CA ALA A 65 -5.97 6.89 2.40
C ALA A 65 -4.50 7.20 2.04
N MET A 66 -3.70 6.19 1.71
CA MET A 66 -2.32 6.39 1.26
C MET A 66 -2.24 7.12 -0.08
N VAL A 67 -3.13 6.85 -1.04
CA VAL A 67 -3.21 7.61 -2.29
C VAL A 67 -3.44 9.09 -2.02
N GLY A 68 -4.42 9.42 -1.16
CA GLY A 68 -4.68 10.81 -0.76
C GLY A 68 -3.47 11.46 -0.07
N PHE A 69 -2.89 10.76 0.91
CA PHE A 69 -1.70 11.21 1.64
C PHE A 69 -0.47 11.42 0.73
N LEU A 70 -0.24 10.54 -0.23
CA LEU A 70 0.90 10.60 -1.14
C LEU A 70 0.72 11.68 -2.21
N ALA A 71 -0.52 11.90 -2.67
CA ALA A 71 -0.85 12.89 -3.68
C ALA A 71 -0.97 14.33 -3.12
N ASP A 72 -1.20 14.51 -1.81
CA ASP A 72 -1.26 15.85 -1.22
C ASP A 72 0.13 16.53 -1.25
N ARG A 73 0.25 17.51 -2.16
CA ARG A 73 1.45 18.34 -2.37
C ARG A 73 1.93 19.10 -1.14
N ARG A 74 1.05 19.33 -0.15
CA ARG A 74 1.42 20.01 1.11
C ARG A 74 2.33 19.14 1.99
N GLY A 75 2.36 17.84 1.71
CA GLY A 75 3.11 16.87 2.50
C GLY A 75 2.61 16.78 3.94
N PRO A 76 1.34 16.37 4.17
CA PRO A 76 0.75 16.32 5.50
C PRO A 76 1.52 15.42 6.46
N ASP A 77 1.38 15.64 7.77
CA ASP A 77 2.01 14.78 8.79
C ASP A 77 1.42 13.37 8.69
N PRO A 78 2.25 12.31 8.50
CA PRO A 78 1.79 10.92 8.52
C PRO A 78 0.94 10.54 9.75
N ARG A 79 1.13 11.23 10.89
CA ARG A 79 0.38 10.99 12.13
C ARG A 79 -1.09 11.42 12.07
N GLU A 80 -1.44 12.29 11.12
CA GLU A 80 -2.80 12.80 10.95
C GLU A 80 -3.63 11.93 10.00
N VAL A 81 -3.00 10.99 9.29
CA VAL A 81 -3.68 10.13 8.34
C VAL A 81 -4.68 9.22 9.06
N VAL A 82 -5.89 9.15 8.51
CA VAL A 82 -6.99 8.28 8.94
C VAL A 82 -7.37 7.33 7.80
N PRO A 83 -7.90 6.13 8.10
CA PRO A 83 -8.41 5.22 7.07
C PRO A 83 -9.57 5.86 6.29
N PHE A 84 -9.65 5.57 4.99
CA PHE A 84 -10.74 5.98 4.13
C PHE A 84 -12.07 5.32 4.58
N ASP A 85 -13.11 6.12 4.76
CA ASP A 85 -14.47 5.66 5.01
C ASP A 85 -15.26 5.62 3.69
N PRO A 86 -15.54 4.43 3.11
CA PRO A 86 -16.22 4.31 1.82
C PRO A 86 -17.66 4.82 1.83
N PHE A 87 -18.26 5.07 2.99
CA PHE A 87 -19.63 5.58 3.11
C PHE A 87 -19.68 7.10 3.26
N ARG A 88 -18.56 7.74 3.61
CA ARG A 88 -18.52 9.17 3.96
C ARG A 88 -17.51 9.96 3.14
N ASP A 89 -16.38 9.34 2.82
CA ASP A 89 -15.29 10.02 2.14
C ASP A 89 -15.50 9.97 0.61
N PRO A 90 -15.27 11.08 -0.10
CA PRO A 90 -15.26 11.05 -1.55
C PRO A 90 -14.04 10.26 -2.04
N THR A 91 -14.23 9.43 -3.08
CA THR A 91 -13.12 8.75 -3.75
C THR A 91 -12.02 9.76 -4.11
N PRO A 92 -10.75 9.53 -3.73
CA PRO A 92 -9.67 10.47 -4.03
C PRO A 92 -9.55 10.72 -5.53
N ALA A 93 -9.63 11.98 -5.97
CA ALA A 93 -9.46 12.33 -7.40
C ALA A 93 -8.09 11.85 -7.95
N ALA A 94 -7.09 11.78 -7.05
CA ALA A 94 -5.77 11.26 -7.36
C ALA A 94 -5.73 9.78 -7.74
N LEU A 95 -6.76 9.01 -7.40
CA LEU A 95 -6.90 7.63 -7.88
C LEU A 95 -6.95 7.59 -9.42
N GLY A 96 -7.61 8.59 -10.02
CA GLY A 96 -7.73 8.78 -11.47
C GLY A 96 -6.75 9.79 -12.05
N GLY A 97 -5.75 10.26 -11.29
CA GLY A 97 -4.73 11.14 -11.84
C GLY A 97 -5.22 12.56 -12.09
N SER A 98 -6.20 13.02 -11.31
CA SER A 98 -6.77 14.37 -11.40
C SER A 98 -6.56 15.12 -10.08
N GLY A 99 -6.61 16.45 -10.15
CA GLY A 99 -6.32 17.34 -9.03
C GLY A 99 -4.85 17.77 -9.02
N PRO A 100 -4.41 18.60 -8.06
CA PRO A 100 -3.10 19.26 -8.11
C PRO A 100 -1.93 18.30 -8.34
N GLU A 101 -0.95 18.73 -9.14
CA GLU A 101 0.26 17.94 -9.38
C GLU A 101 0.97 17.56 -8.07
N PRO A 102 1.16 16.24 -7.81
CA PRO A 102 1.82 15.76 -6.61
C PRO A 102 3.35 15.91 -6.72
N ASP A 103 4.03 15.87 -5.58
CA ASP A 103 5.50 15.79 -5.57
C ASP A 103 5.97 14.46 -6.21
N ARG A 104 6.51 14.56 -7.42
CA ARG A 104 6.97 13.41 -8.22
C ARG A 104 8.13 12.68 -7.54
N ALA A 105 8.99 13.36 -6.79
CA ALA A 105 10.09 12.72 -6.07
C ALA A 105 9.56 11.90 -4.89
N ARG A 106 8.61 12.45 -4.12
CA ARG A 106 7.89 11.75 -3.05
C ARG A 106 7.18 10.50 -3.57
N LEU A 107 6.50 10.59 -4.71
CA LEU A 107 5.83 9.43 -5.32
C LEU A 107 6.80 8.36 -5.81
N ARG A 108 7.91 8.74 -6.44
CA ARG A 108 8.96 7.79 -6.86
C ARG A 108 9.51 7.03 -5.64
N LEU A 109 9.88 7.77 -4.59
CA LEU A 109 10.39 7.20 -3.35
C LEU A 109 9.40 6.22 -2.72
N ALA A 110 8.13 6.64 -2.55
CA ALA A 110 7.09 5.79 -1.99
C ALA A 110 6.86 4.54 -2.84
N GLY A 111 6.85 4.68 -4.17
CA GLY A 111 6.69 3.56 -5.08
C GLY A 111 7.84 2.56 -5.03
N ASP A 112 9.08 3.03 -4.91
CA ASP A 112 10.25 2.17 -4.79
C ASP A 112 10.28 1.45 -3.44
N ARG A 113 9.88 2.13 -2.36
CA ARG A 113 9.72 1.50 -1.02
C ARG A 113 8.63 0.45 -0.97
N CYS A 114 7.51 0.67 -1.67
CA CYS A 114 6.47 -0.34 -1.85
C CYS A 114 7.03 -1.60 -2.54
N ALA A 115 7.81 -1.43 -3.60
CA ALA A 115 8.46 -2.54 -4.29
C ALA A 115 9.51 -3.24 -3.40
N THR A 116 10.26 -2.49 -2.59
CA THR A 116 11.19 -3.04 -1.60
C THR A 116 10.47 -3.86 -0.52
N ALA A 117 9.32 -3.38 -0.02
CA ALA A 117 8.52 -4.13 0.96
C ALA A 117 8.01 -5.46 0.39
N TRP A 118 7.52 -5.47 -0.87
CA TRP A 118 7.12 -6.70 -1.56
C TRP A 118 8.30 -7.65 -1.79
N ARG A 119 9.47 -7.14 -2.20
CA ARG A 119 10.68 -7.95 -2.37
C ARG A 119 11.12 -8.59 -1.06
N ALA A 120 11.09 -7.83 0.05
CA ALA A 120 11.42 -8.36 1.37
C ALA A 120 10.48 -9.53 1.75
N TRP A 121 9.16 -9.38 1.53
CA TRP A 121 8.19 -10.46 1.73
C TRP A 121 8.49 -11.70 0.86
N ARG A 122 8.84 -11.49 -0.42
CA ARG A 122 9.26 -12.59 -1.31
C ARG A 122 10.51 -13.31 -0.80
N THR A 123 11.49 -12.56 -0.31
CA THR A 123 12.75 -13.11 0.24
C THR A 123 12.51 -13.98 1.47
N ASP A 124 11.48 -13.71 2.28
CA ASP A 124 11.10 -14.58 3.41
C ASP A 124 10.32 -15.85 2.98
N GLY A 125 10.31 -16.18 1.69
CA GLY A 125 9.58 -17.33 1.16
C GLY A 125 8.14 -17.05 0.74
N GLY A 126 7.69 -15.79 0.82
CA GLY A 126 6.36 -15.40 0.37
C GLY A 126 5.21 -16.03 1.18
N PRO A 127 5.15 -15.81 2.50
CA PRO A 127 4.09 -16.38 3.35
C PRO A 127 2.69 -16.00 2.83
N SER A 128 1.79 -16.98 2.83
CA SER A 128 0.43 -16.89 2.29
C SER A 128 -0.57 -16.20 3.24
N GLY A 129 -1.85 -16.16 2.87
CA GLY A 129 -2.91 -15.56 3.69
C GLY A 129 -2.89 -14.03 3.65
N ASP A 130 -3.24 -13.40 4.78
CA ASP A 130 -3.39 -11.93 4.88
C ASP A 130 -2.10 -11.17 4.52
N VAL A 131 -0.93 -11.76 4.78
CA VAL A 131 0.37 -11.16 4.46
C VAL A 131 0.58 -11.07 2.95
N ALA A 132 0.15 -12.08 2.18
CA ALA A 132 0.21 -12.04 0.72
C ALA A 132 -0.74 -10.97 0.15
N ILE A 133 -1.91 -10.75 0.77
CA ILE A 133 -2.81 -9.67 0.38
C ILE A 133 -2.15 -8.31 0.59
N GLY A 134 -1.53 -8.11 1.75
CA GLY A 134 -0.78 -6.90 2.05
C GLY A 134 0.40 -6.67 1.10
N ALA A 135 1.13 -7.73 0.75
CA ALA A 135 2.26 -7.65 -0.17
C ALA A 135 1.82 -7.29 -1.60
N ALA A 136 0.76 -7.95 -2.10
CA ALA A 136 0.14 -7.59 -3.38
C ALA A 136 -0.37 -6.14 -3.36
N GLY A 137 -1.05 -5.74 -2.29
CA GLY A 137 -1.55 -4.38 -2.11
C GLY A 137 -0.43 -3.33 -2.07
N ALA A 138 0.70 -3.63 -1.43
CA ALA A 138 1.86 -2.75 -1.41
C ALA A 138 2.44 -2.60 -2.82
N LEU A 139 2.60 -3.69 -3.57
CA LEU A 139 3.10 -3.61 -4.93
C LEU A 139 2.11 -2.91 -5.89
N ALA A 140 0.81 -3.07 -5.67
CA ALA A 140 -0.24 -2.33 -6.37
C ALA A 140 -0.21 -0.82 -6.07
N LEU A 141 0.06 -0.42 -4.82
CA LEU A 141 0.33 0.98 -4.50
C LEU A 141 1.60 1.48 -5.19
N GLY A 142 2.64 0.64 -5.23
CA GLY A 142 3.87 0.91 -5.97
C GLY A 142 3.68 1.05 -7.48
N SER A 143 2.70 0.33 -8.06
CA SER A 143 2.34 0.47 -9.48
C SER A 143 1.58 1.77 -9.73
N TRP A 144 0.63 2.13 -8.86
CA TRP A 144 -0.06 3.43 -8.93
C TRP A 144 0.94 4.59 -8.83
N CYS A 145 1.90 4.55 -7.89
CA CYS A 145 2.94 5.58 -7.79
C CYS A 145 3.76 5.71 -9.09
N ALA A 146 4.11 4.59 -9.73
CA ALA A 146 4.83 4.60 -11.00
C ALA A 146 3.99 5.18 -12.14
N TRP A 147 2.70 4.84 -12.20
CA TRP A 147 1.75 5.37 -13.17
C TRP A 147 1.55 6.88 -12.98
N ALA A 148 1.36 7.32 -11.73
CA ALA A 148 1.15 8.71 -11.33
C ALA A 148 2.32 9.64 -11.72
N VAL A 149 3.55 9.11 -11.80
CA VAL A 149 4.72 9.88 -12.26
C VAL A 149 5.01 9.73 -13.75
N GLY A 150 4.15 9.03 -14.50
CA GLY A 150 4.25 8.85 -15.96
C GLY A 150 5.07 7.64 -16.42
N SER A 151 5.43 6.72 -15.53
CA SER A 151 6.21 5.52 -15.87
C SER A 151 5.31 4.31 -16.15
N ALA A 152 4.72 4.28 -17.35
CA ALA A 152 3.79 3.22 -17.77
C ALA A 152 4.41 1.81 -17.68
N ALA A 153 5.63 1.62 -18.19
CA ALA A 153 6.31 0.32 -18.15
C ALA A 153 6.53 -0.19 -16.71
N ARG A 154 6.95 0.68 -15.80
CA ARG A 154 7.17 0.32 -14.39
C ARG A 154 5.85 0.05 -13.68
N ALA A 155 4.81 0.83 -13.97
CA ALA A 155 3.47 0.60 -13.45
C ALA A 155 2.93 -0.76 -13.88
N GLU A 156 3.05 -1.09 -15.17
CA GLU A 156 2.59 -2.38 -15.70
C GLU A 156 3.32 -3.57 -15.06
N VAL A 157 4.65 -3.53 -15.00
CA VAL A 157 5.44 -4.63 -14.39
C VAL A 157 5.03 -4.84 -12.93
N ARG A 158 4.91 -3.77 -12.15
CA ARG A 158 4.49 -3.86 -10.74
C ARG A 158 3.05 -4.38 -10.60
N ALA A 159 2.13 -3.90 -11.44
CA ALA A 159 0.75 -4.35 -11.41
C ALA A 159 0.61 -5.84 -11.76
N ARG A 160 1.33 -6.32 -12.78
CA ARG A 160 1.35 -7.75 -13.15
C ARG A 160 1.88 -8.61 -12.01
N HIS A 161 3.01 -8.24 -11.39
CA HIS A 161 3.52 -8.98 -10.24
C HIS A 161 2.62 -8.93 -9.00
N ALA A 162 1.87 -7.83 -8.81
CA ALA A 162 0.85 -7.77 -7.76
C ALA A 162 -0.28 -8.78 -8.05
N LEU A 163 -0.69 -8.92 -9.32
CA LEU A 163 -1.69 -9.90 -9.75
C LEU A 163 -1.17 -11.35 -9.72
N ASP A 164 0.12 -11.58 -10.01
CA ASP A 164 0.75 -12.89 -9.81
C ASP A 164 0.74 -13.28 -8.32
N THR A 165 0.87 -12.30 -7.43
CA THR A 165 0.79 -12.50 -5.97
C THR A 165 -0.65 -12.72 -5.52
N ARG A 166 -1.59 -11.94 -6.06
CA ARG A 166 -3.02 -12.02 -5.77
C ARG A 166 -3.87 -11.68 -7.01
N PRO A 167 -4.43 -12.68 -7.70
CA PRO A 167 -5.10 -12.49 -9.00
C PRO A 167 -6.35 -11.59 -8.97
N ASP A 168 -6.99 -11.47 -7.81
CA ASP A 168 -8.20 -10.67 -7.58
C ASP A 168 -7.92 -9.30 -6.96
N ASP A 169 -6.66 -8.83 -6.90
CA ASP A 169 -6.37 -7.51 -6.31
C ASP A 169 -7.00 -6.38 -7.16
N PRO A 170 -8.00 -5.65 -6.63
CA PRO A 170 -8.75 -4.67 -7.42
C PRO A 170 -7.91 -3.46 -7.80
N PHE A 171 -6.93 -3.11 -6.97
CA PHE A 171 -6.11 -1.92 -7.18
C PHE A 171 -5.04 -2.15 -8.24
N ALA A 172 -4.44 -3.35 -8.25
CA ALA A 172 -3.54 -3.76 -9.32
C ALA A 172 -4.26 -3.80 -10.69
N TRP A 173 -5.48 -4.36 -10.74
CA TRP A 173 -6.30 -4.37 -11.95
C TRP A 173 -6.63 -2.96 -12.44
N LEU A 174 -6.97 -2.04 -11.54
CA LEU A 174 -7.25 -0.65 -11.88
C LEU A 174 -6.05 0.00 -12.60
N VAL A 175 -4.85 -0.13 -12.03
CA VAL A 175 -3.63 0.45 -12.62
C VAL A 175 -3.28 -0.23 -13.95
N LEU A 176 -3.35 -1.56 -14.02
CA LEU A 176 -3.06 -2.30 -15.25
C LEU A 176 -4.02 -1.90 -16.38
N ARG A 177 -5.31 -1.70 -16.06
CA ARG A 177 -6.30 -1.22 -17.03
C ARG A 177 -6.00 0.20 -17.50
N ALA A 178 -5.67 1.12 -16.58
CA ALA A 178 -5.30 2.48 -16.94
C ALA A 178 -4.12 2.50 -17.92
N VAL A 179 -3.05 1.74 -17.62
CA VAL A 179 -1.88 1.63 -18.50
C VAL A 179 -2.24 1.04 -19.87
N ARG A 180 -2.99 -0.07 -19.90
CA ARG A 180 -3.39 -0.73 -21.17
C ARG A 180 -4.28 0.14 -22.05
N SER A 181 -5.09 1.00 -21.44
CA SER A 181 -5.95 1.95 -22.15
C SER A 181 -5.21 3.23 -22.58
N GLY A 182 -3.91 3.36 -22.29
CA GLY A 182 -3.16 4.58 -22.57
C GLY A 182 -3.59 5.78 -21.72
N TYR A 183 -4.34 5.54 -20.64
CA TYR A 183 -4.82 6.60 -19.75
C TYR A 183 -3.70 6.97 -18.78
N GLY A 184 -3.18 8.18 -18.93
CA GLY A 184 -2.17 8.77 -18.05
C GLY A 184 -2.78 9.76 -17.05
N PRO A 185 -2.05 10.11 -15.99
CA PRO A 185 -2.46 11.18 -15.11
C PRO A 185 -2.49 12.53 -15.84
N ALA A 186 -3.46 13.36 -15.49
CA ALA A 186 -3.71 14.69 -16.05
C ALA A 186 -3.70 15.78 -14.96
N TRP A 187 -2.93 15.55 -13.88
CA TRP A 187 -2.84 16.40 -12.70
C TRP A 187 -2.89 17.91 -13.01
#